data_AF-A0A2N3N1B1-F1
#
_entry.id   AF-A0A2N3N1B1-F1
#
_cell.length_a   1.000
_cell.length_b   1.000
_cell.length_c   1.000
_cell.angle_alpha   90.00
_cell.angle_beta   90.00
_cell.angle_gamma   90.00
#
_symmetry.space_group_name_H-M   'P 1'
#
loop_
_entity.id
_entity.type
_entity.pdbx_description
1 polymer ?
#
loop_
_entity_poly.entity_id
_entity_poly.type
_entity_poly.pdbx_seq_one_letter_code
_entity_poly.pdbx_strand_id
1 'polypeptide(L)'
;MQYIAMTERLPALISAMRRLHFIGCRHTPSEDWHLFVQREHIIRLVSWAFCADCLATLSCNNPPNFSLQEMSGDLPCDPELWDTDSALAFRLLRSSWQSSSNCLKDLMSRLLDDDWRVDSDCDNLPLFHLHVMLCALQPIIFNLHVTMFLAQQSKKLLQTLSTWRDLWERAMEKVPESHSRWLGVAKNAPDIEYLSRRIIEVAISPEAGSSRYLERVPSYCARDVHEFIRAFISKT
;
A
#
# COMPACT_ATOMS: atom_id res chain seq x y z
N MET A 1 -12.92 12.89 16.82
CA MET A 1 -13.40 12.10 15.65
C MET A 1 -12.32 11.20 15.06
N GLN A 2 -11.09 11.70 14.82
CA GLN A 2 -9.97 10.88 14.32
C GLN A 2 -9.53 9.76 15.29
N TYR A 3 -9.47 10.02 16.60
CA TYR A 3 -9.17 9.00 17.62
C TYR A 3 -10.07 7.75 17.47
N ILE A 4 -11.39 7.92 17.57
CA ILE A 4 -12.39 6.83 17.45
C ILE A 4 -12.26 6.09 16.11
N ALA A 5 -11.98 6.81 15.02
CA ALA A 5 -11.81 6.16 13.72
C ALA A 5 -10.63 5.17 13.72
N MET A 6 -9.52 5.52 14.39
CA MET A 6 -8.29 4.74 14.38
C MET A 6 -8.21 3.69 15.48
N THR A 7 -8.72 4.00 16.67
CA THR A 7 -8.60 3.09 17.83
C THR A 7 -9.77 2.14 17.97
N GLU A 8 -10.93 2.44 17.35
CA GLU A 8 -12.13 1.61 17.48
C GLU A 8 -12.64 1.12 16.13
N ARG A 9 -12.95 2.03 15.19
CA ARG A 9 -13.66 1.67 13.95
C ARG A 9 -12.81 0.83 13.01
N LEU A 10 -11.56 1.25 12.76
CA LEU A 10 -10.66 0.52 11.87
C LEU A 10 -10.33 -0.88 12.44
N PRO A 11 -9.94 -1.06 13.72
CA PRO A 11 -9.75 -2.38 14.30
C PRO A 11 -11.02 -3.26 14.25
N ALA A 12 -12.20 -2.67 14.51
CA ALA A 12 -13.47 -3.40 14.43
C ALA A 12 -13.77 -3.87 13.00
N LEU A 13 -13.54 -3.02 11.99
CA LEU A 13 -13.69 -3.38 10.58
C LEU A 13 -12.77 -4.53 10.19
N ILE A 14 -11.49 -4.46 10.57
CA ILE A 14 -10.49 -5.50 10.28
C ILE A 14 -10.87 -6.82 10.99
N SER A 15 -11.32 -6.74 12.25
CA SER A 15 -11.82 -7.91 12.98
C SER A 15 -13.03 -8.54 12.28
N ALA A 16 -13.95 -7.74 11.75
CA ALA A 16 -15.08 -8.24 10.99
C ALA A 16 -14.64 -8.95 9.69
N MET A 17 -13.71 -8.36 8.93
CA MET A 17 -13.16 -8.99 7.72
C MET A 17 -12.49 -10.33 8.01
N ARG A 18 -11.76 -10.45 9.12
CA ARG A 18 -11.18 -11.72 9.60
C ARG A 18 -12.26 -12.76 9.88
N ARG A 19 -13.31 -12.39 10.63
CA ARG A 19 -14.42 -13.29 11.02
C ARG A 19 -15.26 -13.74 9.82
N LEU A 20 -15.40 -12.87 8.82
CA LEU A 20 -16.14 -13.16 7.60
C LEU A 20 -15.28 -13.88 6.54
N HIS A 21 -14.02 -14.20 6.85
CA HIS A 21 -13.08 -14.86 5.94
C HIS A 21 -12.87 -14.11 4.62
N PHE A 22 -12.91 -12.78 4.66
CA PHE A 22 -12.66 -11.93 3.50
C PHE A 22 -11.17 -11.84 3.16
N ILE A 23 -10.32 -11.95 4.17
CA ILE A 23 -8.87 -11.96 4.03
C ILE A 23 -8.44 -13.22 3.28
N GLY A 24 -7.58 -13.05 2.28
CA GLY A 24 -7.13 -14.16 1.44
C GLY A 24 -8.09 -14.53 0.31
N CYS A 25 -9.15 -13.73 0.07
CA CYS A 25 -10.07 -13.95 -1.04
C CYS A 25 -9.33 -13.93 -2.39
N ARG A 26 -9.70 -14.86 -3.28
CA ARG A 26 -9.11 -15.04 -4.61
C ARG A 26 -10.18 -15.32 -5.66
N HIS A 27 -9.92 -14.86 -6.86
CA HIS A 27 -10.67 -15.22 -8.06
C HIS A 27 -10.45 -16.67 -8.42
N THR A 28 -11.43 -17.29 -9.07
CA THR A 28 -11.28 -18.63 -9.64
C THR A 28 -11.50 -18.57 -11.14
N PRO A 29 -10.65 -19.22 -11.96
CA PRO A 29 -10.72 -19.09 -13.42
C PRO A 29 -12.09 -19.40 -14.03
N SER A 30 -12.87 -20.27 -13.39
CA SER A 30 -14.16 -20.77 -13.87
C SER A 30 -15.39 -20.10 -13.26
N GLU A 31 -15.24 -19.05 -12.46
CA GLU A 31 -16.41 -18.38 -11.85
C GLU A 31 -17.25 -17.61 -12.88
N ASP A 32 -18.56 -17.57 -12.65
CA ASP A 32 -19.46 -16.71 -13.39
C ASP A 32 -19.27 -15.22 -13.00
N TRP A 33 -19.91 -14.34 -13.77
CA TRP A 33 -19.79 -12.90 -13.58
C TRP A 33 -20.29 -12.44 -12.20
N HIS A 34 -21.36 -13.03 -11.66
CA HIS A 34 -21.89 -12.61 -10.37
C HIS A 34 -20.95 -12.98 -9.22
N LEU A 35 -20.40 -14.19 -9.26
CA LEU A 35 -19.42 -14.64 -8.28
C LEU A 35 -18.11 -13.84 -8.38
N PHE A 36 -17.65 -13.54 -9.60
CA PHE A 36 -16.52 -12.64 -9.84
C PHE A 36 -16.75 -11.27 -9.18
N VAL A 37 -17.88 -10.62 -9.49
CA VAL A 37 -18.21 -9.30 -8.94
C VAL A 37 -18.26 -9.34 -7.42
N GLN A 38 -18.86 -10.37 -6.83
CA GLN A 38 -18.91 -10.53 -5.38
C GLN A 38 -17.51 -10.63 -4.75
N ARG A 39 -16.62 -11.43 -5.34
CA ARG A 39 -15.25 -11.60 -4.85
C ARG A 39 -14.40 -10.36 -5.05
N GLU A 40 -14.57 -9.69 -6.19
CA GLU A 40 -13.85 -8.45 -6.48
C GLU A 40 -14.26 -7.33 -5.52
N HIS A 41 -15.53 -7.26 -5.11
CA HIS A 41 -15.95 -6.38 -4.01
C HIS A 41 -15.18 -6.66 -2.72
N ILE A 42 -15.04 -7.94 -2.34
CA ILE A 42 -14.33 -8.36 -1.14
C ILE A 42 -12.84 -8.01 -1.24
N ILE A 43 -12.20 -8.34 -2.37
CA ILE A 43 -10.79 -8.06 -2.65
C ILE A 43 -10.51 -6.56 -2.58
N ARG A 44 -11.34 -5.73 -3.22
CA ARG A 44 -11.21 -4.26 -3.16
C ARG A 44 -11.41 -3.73 -1.75
N LEU A 45 -12.41 -4.23 -1.03
CA LEU A 45 -12.70 -3.83 0.34
C LEU A 45 -11.51 -4.12 1.27
N VAL A 46 -10.94 -5.33 1.22
CA VAL A 46 -9.75 -5.71 1.99
C VAL A 46 -8.55 -4.85 1.61
N SER A 47 -8.30 -4.65 0.31
CA SER A 47 -7.18 -3.84 -0.19
C SER A 47 -7.25 -2.39 0.31
N TRP A 48 -8.43 -1.77 0.25
CA TRP A 48 -8.62 -0.41 0.74
C TRP A 48 -8.51 -0.31 2.27
N ALA A 49 -9.04 -1.28 3.00
CA ALA A 49 -8.89 -1.31 4.46
C ALA A 49 -7.43 -1.48 4.88
N PHE A 50 -6.66 -2.30 4.16
CA PHE A 50 -5.22 -2.43 4.36
C PHE A 50 -4.48 -1.13 4.11
N CYS A 51 -4.75 -0.44 2.99
CA CYS A 51 -4.16 0.88 2.72
C CYS A 51 -4.51 1.90 3.80
N ALA A 52 -5.76 1.92 4.26
CA ALA A 52 -6.18 2.81 5.34
C ALA A 52 -5.42 2.54 6.65
N ASP A 53 -5.18 1.28 7.00
CA ASP A 53 -4.38 0.90 8.18
C ASP A 53 -2.90 1.28 8.05
N CYS A 54 -2.33 1.11 6.85
CA CYS A 54 -0.97 1.54 6.56
C CYS A 54 -0.81 3.06 6.63
N LEU A 55 -1.77 3.81 6.08
CA LEU A 55 -1.78 5.26 6.16
C LEU A 55 -2.05 5.77 7.58
N ALA A 56 -2.84 5.05 8.37
CA ALA A 56 -3.01 5.32 9.79
C ALA A 56 -1.70 5.11 10.56
N THR A 57 -0.95 4.06 10.22
CA THR A 57 0.39 3.79 10.76
C THR A 57 1.33 4.96 10.47
N LEU A 58 1.40 5.42 9.23
CA LEU A 58 2.21 6.59 8.83
C LEU A 58 1.71 7.89 9.48
N SER A 59 0.42 8.17 9.44
CA SER A 59 -0.09 9.51 9.82
C SER A 59 -0.18 9.69 11.32
N CYS A 60 -0.39 8.60 12.06
CA CYS A 60 -0.67 8.62 13.48
C CYS A 60 0.39 7.84 14.29
N ASN A 61 1.48 7.37 13.68
CA ASN A 61 2.47 6.53 14.36
C ASN A 61 1.82 5.35 15.12
N ASN A 62 0.68 4.86 14.63
CA ASN A 62 -0.10 3.82 15.28
C ASN A 62 0.43 2.45 14.88
N PRO A 63 0.48 1.46 15.79
CA PRO A 63 0.78 0.09 15.41
C PRO A 63 -0.21 -0.41 14.34
N PRO A 64 0.27 -1.08 13.28
CA PRO A 64 -0.60 -1.60 12.24
C PRO A 64 -1.50 -2.70 12.80
N ASN A 65 -2.76 -2.70 12.36
CA ASN A 65 -3.73 -3.73 12.72
C ASN A 65 -3.68 -4.92 11.76
N PHE A 66 -3.34 -4.69 10.49
CA PHE A 66 -3.06 -5.74 9.51
C PHE A 66 -1.61 -6.20 9.57
N SER A 67 -1.40 -7.49 9.36
CA SER A 67 -0.11 -8.05 9.01
C SER A 67 0.02 -8.16 7.49
N LEU A 68 1.20 -7.87 6.94
CA LEU A 68 1.49 -8.13 5.53
C LEU A 68 1.25 -9.60 5.15
N GLN A 69 1.44 -10.54 6.10
CA GLN A 69 1.20 -11.97 5.87
C GLN A 69 -0.27 -12.31 5.62
N GLU A 70 -1.20 -11.45 6.06
CA GLU A 70 -2.63 -11.59 5.80
C GLU A 70 -2.99 -11.20 4.36
N MET A 71 -2.16 -10.43 3.67
CA MET A 71 -2.40 -9.98 2.30
C MET A 71 -1.98 -11.03 1.26
N SER A 72 -2.52 -12.25 1.47
CA SER A 72 -2.30 -13.45 0.67
C SER A 72 -3.39 -13.71 -0.37
N GLY A 73 -4.40 -12.84 -0.46
CA GLY A 73 -5.43 -12.89 -1.49
C GLY A 73 -5.00 -12.15 -2.76
N ASP A 74 -5.85 -12.18 -3.78
CA ASP A 74 -5.57 -11.45 -5.02
C ASP A 74 -5.63 -9.94 -4.76
N LEU A 75 -4.87 -9.17 -5.53
CA LEU A 75 -5.06 -7.73 -5.63
C LEU A 75 -6.21 -7.41 -6.60
N PRO A 76 -6.82 -6.22 -6.51
CA PRO A 76 -7.92 -5.83 -7.39
C PRO A 76 -7.56 -5.97 -8.86
N CYS A 77 -8.53 -6.43 -9.65
CA CYS A 77 -8.36 -6.62 -11.07
C CYS A 77 -8.29 -5.27 -11.82
N ASP A 78 -8.08 -5.36 -13.13
CA ASP A 78 -8.14 -4.22 -14.02
C ASP A 78 -9.50 -3.49 -13.91
N PRO A 79 -9.51 -2.14 -13.83
CA PRO A 79 -10.75 -1.35 -13.79
C PRO A 79 -11.71 -1.63 -14.95
N GLU A 80 -11.22 -1.86 -16.17
CA GLU A 80 -12.08 -2.15 -17.33
C GLU A 80 -12.84 -3.46 -17.15
N LEU A 81 -12.20 -4.47 -16.53
CA LEU A 81 -12.87 -5.74 -16.23
C LEU A 81 -13.91 -5.57 -15.11
N TRP A 82 -13.60 -4.73 -14.12
CA TRP A 82 -14.47 -4.44 -13.00
C TRP A 82 -15.71 -3.62 -13.40
N ASP A 83 -15.53 -2.61 -14.24
CA ASP A 83 -16.59 -1.70 -14.67
C ASP A 83 -17.55 -2.32 -15.71
N THR A 84 -17.38 -3.62 -16.02
CA THR A 84 -18.30 -4.34 -16.89
C THR A 84 -19.72 -4.39 -16.32
N ASP A 85 -20.70 -4.04 -17.16
CA ASP A 85 -22.12 -3.96 -16.80
C ASP A 85 -22.91 -5.24 -17.11
N SER A 86 -22.26 -6.22 -17.75
CA SER A 86 -22.93 -7.42 -18.24
C SER A 86 -22.01 -8.64 -18.28
N ALA A 87 -22.61 -9.82 -18.06
CA ALA A 87 -21.92 -11.11 -18.15
C ALA A 87 -21.36 -11.41 -19.55
N LEU A 88 -21.85 -10.76 -20.61
CA LEU A 88 -21.30 -10.89 -21.95
C LEU A 88 -19.98 -10.12 -22.08
N ALA A 89 -19.96 -8.83 -21.68
CA ALA A 89 -18.76 -8.00 -21.69
C ALA A 89 -17.65 -8.62 -20.82
N PHE A 90 -18.02 -9.11 -19.63
CA PHE A 90 -17.10 -9.83 -18.74
C PHE A 90 -16.42 -11.02 -19.43
N ARG A 91 -17.18 -11.89 -20.09
CA ARG A 91 -16.62 -13.07 -20.77
C ARG A 91 -15.65 -12.69 -21.89
N LEU A 92 -15.94 -11.62 -22.63
CA LEU A 92 -15.08 -11.13 -23.71
C LEU A 92 -13.74 -10.64 -23.15
N LEU A 93 -13.77 -9.75 -22.15
CA LEU A 93 -12.56 -9.18 -21.54
C LEU A 93 -11.76 -10.19 -20.72
N ARG A 94 -12.44 -11.15 -20.06
CA ARG A 94 -11.76 -12.19 -19.30
C ARG A 94 -10.91 -13.10 -20.18
N SER A 95 -11.31 -13.32 -21.43
CA SER A 95 -10.56 -14.18 -22.35
C SER A 95 -9.18 -13.60 -22.72
N SER A 96 -9.05 -12.27 -22.73
CA SER A 96 -7.77 -11.56 -22.90
C SER A 96 -7.00 -11.37 -21.59
N TRP A 97 -7.64 -11.58 -20.44
CA TRP A 97 -7.01 -11.37 -19.14
C TRP A 97 -6.14 -12.57 -18.77
N GLN A 98 -4.81 -12.39 -18.82
CA GLN A 98 -3.88 -13.32 -18.21
C GLN A 98 -3.85 -13.04 -16.71
N SER A 99 -4.39 -13.97 -15.93
CA SER A 99 -4.37 -13.87 -14.47
C SER A 99 -2.94 -14.06 -13.96
N SER A 100 -2.16 -12.98 -13.91
CA SER A 100 -1.02 -12.92 -13.02
C SER A 100 -1.59 -12.71 -11.61
N SER A 101 -2.01 -13.82 -10.99
CA SER A 101 -2.56 -13.88 -9.63
C SER A 101 -1.47 -13.53 -8.60
N ASN A 102 -1.05 -12.27 -8.61
CA ASN A 102 -0.08 -11.74 -7.67
C ASN A 102 -0.82 -11.30 -6.40
N CYS A 103 -0.45 -11.89 -5.26
CA CYS A 103 -0.85 -11.34 -3.97
C CYS A 103 0.18 -10.30 -3.51
N LEU A 104 -0.26 -9.36 -2.66
CA LEU A 104 0.62 -8.31 -2.14
C LEU A 104 1.81 -8.91 -1.36
N LYS A 105 1.57 -9.97 -0.58
CA LYS A 105 2.62 -10.66 0.16
C LYS A 105 3.77 -11.07 -0.77
N ASP A 106 3.46 -11.67 -1.92
CA ASP A 106 4.47 -12.17 -2.86
C ASP A 106 5.14 -11.05 -3.66
N LEU A 107 4.42 -9.96 -3.94
CA LEU A 107 5.00 -8.75 -4.53
C LEU A 107 5.99 -8.09 -3.58
N MET A 108 5.60 -7.94 -2.32
CA MET A 108 6.45 -7.34 -1.30
C MET A 108 7.66 -8.21 -0.96
N SER A 109 7.51 -9.55 -0.90
CA SER A 109 8.65 -10.43 -0.64
C SER A 109 9.71 -10.32 -1.72
N ARG A 110 9.30 -10.23 -2.99
CA ARG A 110 10.21 -10.00 -4.10
C ARG A 110 10.83 -8.59 -4.01
N LEU A 111 10.02 -7.54 -3.81
CA LEU A 111 10.52 -6.15 -3.74
C LEU A 111 11.54 -5.93 -2.60
N LEU A 112 11.41 -6.67 -1.51
CA LEU A 112 12.31 -6.65 -0.36
C LEU A 112 13.49 -7.64 -0.51
N ASP A 113 13.59 -8.38 -1.61
CA ASP A 113 14.72 -9.26 -1.88
C ASP A 113 15.94 -8.44 -2.34
N ASP A 114 17.13 -8.87 -1.94
CA ASP A 114 18.39 -8.19 -2.31
C ASP A 114 18.73 -8.37 -3.79
N ASP A 115 18.23 -9.45 -4.40
CA ASP A 115 18.43 -9.81 -5.80
C ASP A 115 17.23 -9.39 -6.69
N TRP A 116 16.46 -8.36 -6.30
CA TRP A 116 15.34 -7.91 -7.11
C TRP A 116 15.77 -7.63 -8.56
N ARG A 117 15.24 -8.44 -9.48
CA ARG A 117 15.36 -8.26 -10.91
C ARG A 117 14.00 -7.89 -11.43
N VAL A 118 13.93 -6.73 -12.07
CA VAL A 118 12.75 -6.32 -12.81
C VAL A 118 12.53 -7.34 -13.92
N ASP A 119 11.51 -8.17 -13.78
CA ASP A 119 11.00 -9.02 -14.85
C ASP A 119 9.85 -8.33 -15.59
N SER A 120 9.41 -8.93 -16.69
CA SER A 120 8.30 -8.42 -17.52
C SER A 120 6.99 -8.26 -16.76
N ASP A 121 6.81 -9.04 -15.68
CA ASP A 121 5.59 -9.07 -14.89
C ASP A 121 5.55 -7.89 -13.92
N CYS A 122 6.71 -7.51 -13.35
CA CYS A 122 6.84 -6.36 -12.48
C CYS A 122 6.78 -5.02 -13.24
N ASP A 123 7.25 -4.99 -14.50
CA ASP A 123 7.22 -3.78 -15.33
C ASP A 123 5.82 -3.35 -15.77
N ASN A 124 4.83 -4.24 -15.67
CA ASN A 124 3.46 -4.00 -16.09
C ASN A 124 2.48 -3.99 -14.91
N LEU A 125 2.96 -3.74 -13.69
CA LEU A 125 2.10 -3.64 -12.53
C LEU A 125 1.14 -2.43 -12.65
N PRO A 126 -0.16 -2.63 -12.39
CA PRO A 126 -1.12 -1.53 -12.31
C PRO A 126 -0.71 -0.50 -11.25
N LEU A 127 -0.96 0.79 -11.51
CA LEU A 127 -0.68 1.87 -10.55
C LEU A 127 -1.30 1.62 -9.18
N PHE A 128 -2.50 1.04 -9.13
CA PHE A 128 -3.13 0.71 -7.86
C PHE A 128 -2.32 -0.33 -7.06
N HIS A 129 -1.74 -1.33 -7.73
CA HIS A 129 -0.91 -2.34 -7.06
C HIS A 129 0.35 -1.70 -6.48
N LEU A 130 0.99 -0.81 -7.25
CA LEU A 130 2.14 -0.03 -6.76
C LEU A 130 1.76 0.87 -5.58
N HIS A 131 0.58 1.50 -5.60
CA HIS A 131 0.09 2.28 -4.45
C HIS A 131 -0.08 1.41 -3.18
N VAL A 132 -0.66 0.21 -3.32
CA VAL A 132 -0.80 -0.74 -2.20
C VAL A 132 0.57 -1.20 -1.69
N MET A 133 1.55 -1.41 -2.58
CA MET A 133 2.93 -1.75 -2.21
C MET A 133 3.61 -0.63 -1.41
N LEU A 134 3.44 0.64 -1.82
CA LEU A 134 3.94 1.79 -1.05
C LEU A 134 3.30 1.86 0.34
N CYS A 135 1.99 1.61 0.43
CA CYS A 135 1.30 1.52 1.70
C CYS A 135 1.89 0.40 2.57
N ALA A 136 2.19 -0.77 1.99
CA ALA A 136 2.78 -1.89 2.73
C ALA A 136 4.18 -1.61 3.30
N LEU A 137 4.93 -0.64 2.77
CA LEU A 137 6.20 -0.23 3.35
C LEU A 137 6.05 0.51 4.69
N GLN A 138 4.92 1.18 4.92
CA GLN A 138 4.67 1.96 6.14
C GLN A 138 4.72 1.11 7.42
N PRO A 139 3.98 -0.01 7.54
CA PRO A 139 4.09 -0.89 8.70
C PRO A 139 5.47 -1.54 8.84
N ILE A 140 6.20 -1.77 7.75
CA ILE A 140 7.56 -2.30 7.81
C ILE A 140 8.51 -1.27 8.45
N ILE A 141 8.50 -0.03 7.96
CA ILE A 141 9.29 1.08 8.50
C ILE A 141 8.96 1.29 9.98
N PHE A 142 7.67 1.35 10.31
CA PHE A 142 7.20 1.51 11.68
C PHE A 142 7.73 0.39 12.60
N ASN A 143 7.54 -0.88 12.21
CA ASN A 143 7.95 -2.01 13.04
C ASN A 143 9.47 -2.04 13.24
N LEU A 144 10.26 -1.77 12.20
CA LEU A 144 11.72 -1.66 12.30
C LEU A 144 12.15 -0.50 13.21
N HIS A 145 11.40 0.61 13.17
CA HIS A 145 11.66 1.77 14.01
C HIS A 145 11.38 1.48 15.49
N VAL A 146 10.25 0.85 15.81
CA VAL A 146 9.85 0.50 17.19
C VAL A 146 10.75 -0.60 17.77
N THR A 147 11.20 -1.54 16.94
CA THR A 147 12.09 -2.64 17.36
C THR A 147 13.57 -2.27 17.40
N MET A 148 13.93 -1.01 17.10
CA MET A 148 15.33 -0.52 17.07
C MET A 148 16.22 -1.10 15.96
N PHE A 149 15.64 -1.74 14.95
CA PHE A 149 16.38 -2.32 13.80
C PHE A 149 16.46 -1.38 12.58
N LEU A 150 15.77 -0.24 12.61
CA LEU A 150 15.69 0.67 11.45
C LEU A 150 17.07 1.13 10.94
N ALA A 151 18.01 1.47 11.82
CA ALA A 151 19.35 1.90 11.42
C ALA A 151 20.07 0.84 10.57
N GLN A 152 19.94 -0.43 10.96
CA GLN A 152 20.59 -1.56 10.29
C GLN A 152 19.95 -1.86 8.93
N GLN A 153 18.63 -1.66 8.81
CA GLN A 153 17.87 -1.92 7.58
C GLN A 153 17.69 -0.69 6.68
N SER A 154 18.12 0.49 7.13
CA SER A 154 17.89 1.78 6.47
C SER A 154 18.33 1.78 5.00
N LYS A 155 19.55 1.33 4.72
CA LYS A 155 20.08 1.26 3.35
C LYS A 155 19.19 0.42 2.43
N LYS A 156 18.76 -0.75 2.90
CA LYS A 156 17.90 -1.66 2.16
C LYS A 156 16.54 -1.03 1.89
N LEU A 157 15.91 -0.44 2.91
CA LEU A 157 14.62 0.24 2.76
C LEU A 157 14.69 1.42 1.79
N LEU A 158 15.75 2.22 1.86
CA LEU A 158 15.95 3.36 0.96
C LEU A 158 16.15 2.92 -0.50
N GLN A 159 16.82 1.78 -0.72
CA GLN A 159 16.92 1.14 -2.03
C GLN A 159 15.56 0.63 -2.49
N THR A 160 14.82 -0.07 -1.64
CA THR A 160 13.46 -0.54 -1.94
C THR A 160 12.53 0.60 -2.35
N LEU A 161 12.55 1.72 -1.64
CA LEU A 161 11.76 2.91 -1.99
C LEU A 161 12.19 3.51 -3.34
N SER A 162 13.48 3.45 -3.68
CA SER A 162 13.96 3.90 -4.99
C SER A 162 13.48 2.97 -6.10
N THR A 163 13.59 1.64 -5.93
CA THR A 163 13.05 0.66 -6.88
C THR A 163 11.56 0.84 -7.09
N TRP A 164 10.81 1.08 -6.01
CA TRP A 164 9.38 1.38 -6.10
C TRP A 164 9.11 2.65 -6.92
N ARG A 165 9.89 3.72 -6.72
CA ARG A 165 9.76 4.97 -7.48
C ARG A 165 10.02 4.76 -8.97
N ASP A 166 11.05 3.99 -9.33
CA ASP A 166 11.36 3.68 -10.73
C ASP A 166 10.23 2.87 -11.40
N LEU A 167 9.57 1.97 -10.65
CA LEU A 167 8.38 1.26 -11.14
C LEU A 167 7.18 2.19 -11.30
N TRP A 168 6.98 3.09 -10.34
CA TRP A 168 5.90 4.07 -10.37
C TRP A 168 6.03 5.02 -11.56
N GLU A 169 7.22 5.57 -11.80
CA GLU A 169 7.49 6.48 -12.91
C GLU A 169 7.23 5.79 -14.27
N ARG A 170 7.75 4.56 -14.45
CA ARG A 170 7.49 3.77 -15.67
C ARG A 170 6.02 3.40 -15.86
N ALA A 171 5.28 3.13 -14.79
CA ALA A 171 3.84 2.89 -14.87
C ALA A 171 3.08 4.18 -15.22
N MET A 172 3.50 5.32 -14.69
CA MET A 172 2.93 6.65 -14.98
C MET A 172 3.17 7.10 -16.42
N GLU A 173 4.34 6.80 -17.01
CA GLU A 173 4.63 7.08 -18.42
C GLU A 173 3.65 6.41 -19.39
N LYS A 174 3.07 5.28 -18.99
CA LYS A 174 2.07 4.54 -19.77
C LYS A 174 0.66 5.12 -19.64
N VAL A 175 0.41 6.00 -18.67
CA VAL A 175 -0.91 6.59 -18.46
C VAL A 175 -1.12 7.75 -19.43
N PRO A 176 -2.20 7.73 -20.25
CA PRO A 176 -2.52 8.85 -21.12
C PRO A 176 -2.72 10.14 -20.32
N GLU A 177 -2.23 11.27 -20.81
CA GLU A 177 -2.35 12.58 -20.14
C GLU A 177 -3.81 12.91 -19.74
N SER A 178 -4.78 12.48 -20.55
CA SER A 178 -6.22 12.66 -20.29
C SER A 178 -6.74 11.95 -19.04
N HIS A 179 -6.05 10.91 -18.59
CA HIS A 179 -6.37 10.08 -17.42
C HIS A 179 -5.62 10.49 -16.15
N SER A 180 -4.51 11.24 -16.28
CA SER A 180 -3.69 11.72 -15.15
C SER A 180 -4.49 12.50 -14.10
N ARG A 181 -5.47 13.30 -14.53
CA ARG A 181 -6.37 14.09 -13.65
C ARG A 181 -7.30 13.23 -12.78
N TRP A 182 -7.52 11.97 -13.15
CA TRP A 182 -8.44 11.06 -12.47
C TRP A 182 -7.76 10.09 -11.52
N LEU A 183 -6.44 10.19 -11.35
CA LEU A 183 -5.66 9.34 -10.45
C LEU A 183 -6.01 9.51 -8.96
N GLY A 184 -6.82 10.51 -8.60
CA GLY A 184 -7.34 10.68 -7.25
C GLY A 184 -6.21 10.86 -6.22
N VAL A 185 -6.19 10.02 -5.19
CA VAL A 185 -5.17 10.03 -4.12
C VAL A 185 -3.83 9.46 -4.62
N ALA A 186 -3.85 8.60 -5.64
CA ALA A 186 -2.67 7.93 -6.16
C ALA A 186 -1.64 8.93 -6.75
N LYS A 187 -2.10 10.11 -7.20
CA LYS A 187 -1.21 11.19 -7.65
C LYS A 187 -0.24 11.69 -6.57
N ASN A 188 -0.58 11.52 -5.29
CA ASN A 188 0.26 11.93 -4.16
C ASN A 188 1.18 10.78 -3.69
N ALA A 189 1.19 9.63 -4.37
CA ALA A 189 2.06 8.52 -3.99
C ALA A 189 3.55 8.89 -3.96
N PRO A 190 4.08 9.71 -4.90
CA PRO A 190 5.45 10.20 -4.81
C PRO A 190 5.73 11.01 -3.54
N ASP A 191 4.77 11.83 -3.08
CA ASP A 191 4.93 12.60 -1.84
C ASP A 191 4.99 11.69 -0.60
N ILE A 192 4.21 10.60 -0.61
CA ILE A 192 4.22 9.59 0.45
C ILE A 192 5.55 8.82 0.45
N GLU A 193 6.08 8.45 -0.72
CA GLU A 193 7.42 7.85 -0.84
C GLU A 193 8.49 8.78 -0.29
N TYR A 194 8.45 10.04 -0.71
CA TYR A 194 9.41 11.05 -0.29
C TYR A 194 9.36 11.27 1.23
N LEU A 195 8.15 11.38 1.80
CA LEU A 195 7.95 11.43 3.25
C LEU A 195 8.52 10.19 3.94
N SER A 196 8.24 8.99 3.43
CA SER A 196 8.74 7.72 3.99
C SER A 196 10.27 7.68 4.03
N ARG A 197 10.90 8.14 2.95
CA ARG A 197 12.36 8.27 2.84
C ARG A 197 12.91 9.24 3.88
N ARG A 198 12.32 10.42 3.99
CA ARG A 198 12.74 11.44 4.97
C ARG A 198 12.56 10.97 6.41
N ILE A 199 11.51 10.21 6.70
CA ILE A 199 11.32 9.57 8.02
C ILE A 199 12.49 8.64 8.34
N ILE A 200 12.89 7.77 7.40
CA ILE A 200 14.04 6.85 7.61
C ILE A 200 15.33 7.65 7.87
N GLU A 201 15.61 8.64 7.02
CA GLU A 201 16.83 9.43 7.09
C GLU A 201 16.96 10.22 8.40
N VAL A 202 15.88 10.86 8.85
CA VAL A 202 15.89 11.62 10.12
C VAL A 202 15.89 10.69 11.33
N ALA A 203 15.23 9.52 11.25
CA ALA A 203 15.20 8.56 12.36
C ALA A 203 16.56 7.94 12.67
N ILE A 204 17.46 7.89 11.69
CA ILE A 204 18.84 7.37 11.88
C ILE A 204 19.85 8.48 12.15
N SER A 205 19.44 9.74 12.09
CA SER A 205 20.32 10.89 12.28
C SER A 205 20.29 11.41 13.73
N PRO A 206 21.24 12.25 14.14
CA PRO A 206 21.25 12.85 15.47
C PRO A 206 20.00 13.69 15.78
N GLU A 207 19.33 14.21 14.75
CA GLU A 207 18.13 15.03 14.86
C GLU A 207 16.87 14.22 15.25
N ALA A 208 16.91 12.89 15.27
CA ALA A 208 15.76 12.04 15.60
C ALA A 208 15.06 12.45 16.90
N GLY A 209 15.84 12.76 17.94
CA GLY A 209 15.33 13.16 19.26
C GLY A 209 14.66 14.53 19.31
N SER A 210 14.75 15.33 18.24
CA SER A 210 14.04 16.62 18.13
C SER A 210 12.63 16.49 17.54
N SER A 211 12.25 15.29 17.10
CA SER A 211 10.95 15.01 16.49
C SER A 211 10.08 14.15 17.40
N ARG A 212 8.95 14.70 17.82
CA ARG A 212 7.93 13.96 18.57
C ARG A 212 7.38 12.76 17.81
N TYR A 213 7.26 12.88 16.49
CA TYR A 213 6.81 11.79 15.62
C TYR A 213 7.73 10.55 15.71
N LEU A 214 9.01 10.76 16.01
CA LEU A 214 10.02 9.69 16.11
C LEU A 214 10.19 9.14 17.54
N GLU A 215 9.40 9.60 18.52
CA GLU A 215 9.49 9.11 19.91
C GLU A 215 8.98 7.67 20.09
N ARG A 216 8.56 6.97 19.02
CA ARG A 216 7.99 5.60 19.04
C ARG A 216 6.74 5.47 19.90
N VAL A 217 6.05 6.58 20.13
CA VAL A 217 4.78 6.65 20.85
C VAL A 217 3.66 6.85 19.84
N PRO A 218 2.56 6.09 19.94
CA PRO A 218 1.39 6.32 19.10
C PRO A 218 0.86 7.74 19.25
N SER A 219 0.62 8.40 18.14
CA SER A 219 -0.15 9.63 18.10
C SER A 219 -1.58 9.29 17.66
N TYR A 220 -2.55 10.13 18.03
CA TYR A 220 -3.95 9.89 17.69
C TYR A 220 -4.51 10.93 16.73
N CYS A 221 -3.61 11.68 16.08
CA CYS A 221 -3.92 12.67 15.08
C CYS A 221 -2.69 12.95 14.21
N ALA A 222 -2.93 13.54 13.03
CA ALA A 222 -1.87 13.88 12.08
C ALA A 222 -0.99 15.07 12.49
N ARG A 223 -1.07 15.55 13.75
CA ARG A 223 -0.30 16.72 14.20
C ARG A 223 1.20 16.43 14.22
N ASP A 224 1.60 15.31 14.79
CA ASP A 224 3.03 15.03 14.97
C ASP A 224 3.72 14.78 13.62
N VAL A 225 3.05 14.10 12.67
CA VAL A 225 3.56 13.97 11.30
C VAL A 225 3.56 15.31 10.55
N HIS A 226 2.58 16.18 10.80
CA HIS A 226 2.56 17.52 10.21
C HIS A 226 3.73 18.37 10.69
N GLU A 227 4.01 18.39 11.99
CA GLU A 227 5.16 19.09 12.55
C GLU A 227 6.48 18.50 12.02
N PHE A 228 6.56 17.17 11.87
CA PHE A 228 7.70 16.52 11.22
C PHE A 228 7.91 17.04 9.78
N ILE A 229 6.84 17.09 8.97
CA ILE A 229 6.90 17.61 7.60
C ILE A 229 7.40 19.07 7.61
N ARG A 230 6.87 19.92 8.49
CA ARG A 230 7.30 21.32 8.60
C ARG A 230 8.77 21.48 8.96
N ALA A 231 9.27 20.62 9.85
CA ALA A 231 10.64 20.71 10.34
C ALA A 231 11.67 20.16 9.36
N PHE A 232 11.37 19.06 8.66
CA PHE A 232 12.35 18.25 7.94
C PHE A 232 12.13 18.10 6.43
N ILE A 233 11.01 18.62 5.91
CA ILE A 233 10.65 18.56 4.48
C ILE A 233 10.46 19.97 3.91
N SER A 234 9.78 20.88 4.62
CA SER A 234 9.46 22.23 4.11
C SER A 234 10.65 23.20 4.05
N LYS A 235 11.86 22.76 4.40
CA LYS A 235 13.09 23.58 4.43
C LYS A 235 14.07 23.28 3.28
N THR A 236 13.72 22.34 2.41
CA THR A 236 14.41 22.06 1.14
C THR A 236 13.62 22.68 -0.01
#